data_AF-A0A377PPU2-F1
#
_entry.id   AF-A0A377PPU2-F1
#
_cell.length_a   1.000
_cell.length_b   1.000
_cell.length_c   1.000
_cell.angle_alpha   90.00
_cell.angle_beta   90.00
_cell.angle_gamma   90.00
#
_symmetry.space_group_name_H-M   'P 1'
#
loop_
_entity.id
_entity.type
_entity.pdbx_description
1 polymer ?
#
loop_
_entity_poly.entity_id
_entity_poly.type
_entity_poly.pdbx_seq_one_letter_code
_entity_poly.pdbx_strand_id
1 'polypeptide(L)'
;MLRAGMIRKLASGLYTWMPTGLRVLKKVENIVREEMNNAGAIEVSMPVVQPADLWQESGRWEQYGPELLRFVDRGERPICIGSNPRRSYHRYGAQ
;
A
#
# COMPACT_ATOMS: atom_id res chain seq x y z
N MET A 1 19.67 11.50 0.55
CA MET A 1 19.38 10.06 0.36
C MET A 1 20.05 9.45 -0.87
N LEU A 2 19.89 10.00 -2.09
CA LEU A 2 20.57 9.49 -3.30
C LEU A 2 22.11 9.53 -3.20
N ARG A 3 22.68 10.70 -2.88
CA ARG A 3 24.14 10.86 -2.69
C ARG A 3 24.71 10.04 -1.52
N ALA A 4 23.90 9.78 -0.50
CA ALA A 4 24.27 8.98 0.66
C ALA A 4 24.12 7.47 0.42
N GLY A 5 23.78 7.05 -0.81
CA GLY A 5 23.63 5.64 -1.17
C GLY A 5 22.47 4.95 -0.46
N MET A 6 21.46 5.69 0.03
CA MET A 6 20.33 5.13 0.78
C MET A 6 19.20 4.64 -0.12
N ILE A 7 19.03 5.26 -1.29
CA ILE A 7 18.03 4.89 -2.29
C ILE A 7 18.63 4.92 -3.70
N ARG A 8 18.10 4.12 -4.61
CA ARG A 8 18.44 4.12 -6.04
C ARG A 8 17.16 4.23 -6.87
N LYS A 9 17.13 5.14 -7.85
CA LYS A 9 15.98 5.28 -8.76
C LYS A 9 15.93 4.11 -9.75
N LEU A 10 14.76 3.50 -9.90
CA LEU A 10 14.49 2.45 -10.90
C LEU A 10 13.71 3.02 -12.09
N ALA A 11 12.63 3.75 -11.82
CA ALA A 11 11.82 4.47 -12.81
C ALA A 11 11.26 5.76 -12.19
N SER A 12 10.45 6.53 -12.93
CA SER A 12 9.76 7.69 -12.34
C SER A 12 8.86 7.22 -11.19
N GLY A 13 9.05 7.77 -9.99
CA GLY A 13 8.30 7.37 -8.78
C GLY A 13 8.68 6.03 -8.15
N LEU A 14 9.55 5.22 -8.76
CA LEU A 14 9.97 3.92 -8.24
C LEU A 14 11.43 3.94 -7.77
N TYR A 15 11.64 3.63 -6.48
CA TYR A 15 12.95 3.66 -5.83
C TYR A 15 13.22 2.35 -5.09
N THR A 16 14.46 1.87 -5.19
CA THR A 16 14.99 0.76 -4.40
C THR A 16 15.62 1.31 -3.13
N TRP A 17 15.21 0.79 -1.98
CA TRP A 17 15.88 1.05 -0.71
C TRP A 17 17.16 0.23 -0.61
N MET A 18 18.29 0.93 -0.49
CA MET A 18 19.61 0.31 -0.31
C MET A 18 19.84 -0.04 1.17
N PRO A 19 20.83 -0.88 1.54
CA PRO A 19 20.96 -1.40 2.90
C PRO A 19 20.94 -0.34 4.01
N THR A 20 21.59 0.81 3.81
CA THR A 20 21.60 1.91 4.79
C THR A 20 20.23 2.59 4.91
N GLY A 21 19.54 2.80 3.79
CA GLY A 21 18.18 3.33 3.77
C GLY A 21 17.17 2.38 4.41
N LEU A 22 17.27 1.08 4.11
CA LEU A 22 16.39 0.05 4.67
C LEU A 22 16.55 -0.06 6.21
N ARG A 23 17.77 0.11 6.74
CA ARG A 23 18.00 0.15 8.20
C ARG A 23 17.28 1.34 8.87
N VAL A 24 17.28 2.50 8.23
CA VAL A 24 16.58 3.68 8.74
C VAL A 24 15.07 3.50 8.63
N LEU A 25 14.57 2.99 7.50
CA LEU A 25 13.14 2.69 7.31
C LEU A 25 12.62 1.76 8.41
N LYS A 26 13.31 0.65 8.68
CA LYS A 26 12.92 -0.30 9.75
C LYS A 26 12.91 0.33 11.15
N LYS A 27 13.83 1.26 11.43
CA LYS A 27 13.83 1.98 12.71
C LYS A 27 12.58 2.84 12.87
N VAL A 28 12.21 3.58 11.83
CA VAL A 28 11.00 4.41 11.84
C VAL A 28 9.75 3.54 11.97
N GLU A 29 9.68 2.45 11.21
CA GLU A 29 8.59 1.48 11.27
C GLU A 29 8.40 0.90 12.68
N ASN A 30 9.50 0.54 13.35
CA ASN A 30 9.45 0.02 14.72
C ASN A 30 8.92 1.05 15.72
N ILE A 31 9.36 2.30 15.65
CA ILE A 31 8.86 3.36 16.53
C ILE A 31 7.35 3.55 16.33
N VAL A 32 6.90 3.64 15.07
CA VAL A 32 5.47 3.79 14.77
C VAL A 32 4.67 2.59 15.32
N ARG A 33 5.18 1.37 15.13
CA ARG A 33 4.55 0.16 15.64
C ARG A 33 4.45 0.13 17.16
N GLU A 34 5.51 0.52 17.86
CA GLU A 34 5.54 0.61 19.33
C GLU A 34 4.45 1.59 19.83
N GLU A 35 4.37 2.78 19.24
CA GLU A 35 3.35 3.77 19.62
C GLU A 35 1.93 3.30 19.31
N MET A 36 1.72 2.66 18.15
CA MET A 36 0.41 2.13 17.77
C MET A 36 -0.03 0.99 18.71
N ASN A 37 0.90 0.11 19.10
CA ASN A 37 0.61 -0.95 20.07
C ASN A 37 0.27 -0.36 21.46
N ASN A 38 0.99 0.67 21.90
CA ASN A 38 0.70 1.37 23.15
C ASN A 38 -0.69 2.03 23.14
N ALA A 39 -1.14 2.51 21.98
CA ALA A 39 -2.48 3.05 21.77
C ALA A 39 -3.57 1.97 21.61
N GLY A 40 -3.22 0.67 21.67
CA GLY A 40 -4.16 -0.44 21.54
C GLY A 40 -4.57 -0.77 20.09
N ALA A 41 -3.83 -0.28 19.09
CA ALA A 41 -4.09 -0.63 17.70
C ALA A 41 -3.62 -2.06 17.38
N ILE A 42 -4.29 -2.70 16.42
CA ILE A 42 -3.94 -4.03 15.93
C ILE A 42 -3.42 -3.89 14.50
N GLU A 43 -2.14 -4.18 14.29
CA GLU A 43 -1.52 -4.13 12.96
C GLU A 43 -1.99 -5.30 12.10
N VAL A 44 -2.31 -5.00 10.83
CA VAL A 44 -2.70 -5.99 9.83
C VAL A 44 -1.98 -5.74 8.51
N SER A 45 -1.61 -6.81 7.82
CA SER A 45 -1.00 -6.76 6.49
C SER A 45 -2.05 -7.05 5.42
N MET A 46 -2.34 -6.06 4.56
CA MET A 46 -3.34 -6.19 3.51
C MET A 46 -2.73 -6.37 2.12
N PRO A 47 -3.41 -7.07 1.21
CA PRO A 47 -2.96 -7.17 -0.17
C PRO A 47 -3.01 -5.80 -0.86
N VAL A 48 -1.92 -5.49 -1.56
CA VAL A 48 -1.78 -4.27 -2.37
C VAL A 48 -2.66 -4.35 -3.62
N VAL A 49 -2.80 -5.55 -4.19
CA VAL A 49 -3.70 -5.83 -5.31
C VAL A 49 -5.10 -6.09 -4.76
N GLN A 50 -6.08 -5.37 -5.29
CA GLN A 50 -7.46 -5.42 -4.81
C GLN A 50 -8.45 -5.66 -5.97
N PRO A 51 -9.52 -6.44 -5.75
CA PRO A 51 -10.58 -6.63 -6.75
C PRO A 51 -11.33 -5.32 -7.01
N ALA A 52 -11.71 -5.11 -8.28
CA ALA A 52 -12.44 -3.90 -8.69
C ALA A 52 -13.78 -3.73 -7.97
N ASP A 53 -14.46 -4.83 -7.64
CA ASP A 53 -15.78 -4.82 -6.97
C ASP A 53 -15.76 -3.99 -5.68
N LEU A 54 -14.68 -4.08 -4.89
CA LEU A 54 -14.49 -3.27 -3.67
C LEU A 54 -14.46 -1.77 -3.95
N TRP A 55 -13.94 -1.38 -5.10
CA TRP A 55 -13.79 0.01 -5.49
C TRP A 55 -15.05 0.55 -6.14
N GLN A 56 -15.73 -0.27 -6.94
CA GLN A 56 -17.02 0.04 -7.57
C GLN A 56 -18.12 0.25 -6.53
N GLU A 57 -18.21 -0.62 -5.51
CA GLU A 57 -19.15 -0.44 -4.40
C GLU A 57 -18.98 0.88 -3.65
N SER A 58 -17.77 1.42 -3.65
CA SER A 58 -17.47 2.71 -3.01
C SER A 58 -17.60 3.90 -3.95
N GLY A 59 -17.89 3.69 -5.23
CA GLY A 59 -17.88 4.71 -6.29
C GLY A 59 -16.49 5.29 -6.61
N ARG A 60 -15.43 4.80 -5.93
CA ARG A 60 -14.06 5.32 -6.09
C ARG A 60 -13.38 4.79 -7.34
N TRP A 61 -13.90 3.71 -7.93
CA TRP A 61 -13.33 3.14 -9.15
C TRP A 61 -13.25 4.20 -10.24
N GLU A 62 -14.36 4.87 -10.56
CA GLU A 62 -14.42 5.92 -11.58
C GLU A 62 -13.83 7.24 -11.09
N GLN A 63 -14.13 7.65 -9.84
CA GLN A 63 -13.75 8.95 -9.29
C GLN A 63 -12.24 9.18 -9.19
N TYR A 64 -11.46 8.11 -8.93
CA TYR A 64 -9.99 8.23 -8.87
C TYR A 64 -9.35 8.54 -10.23
N GLY A 65 -10.07 8.32 -11.33
CA GLY A 65 -9.59 8.64 -12.67
C GLY A 65 -8.32 7.87 -13.05
N PRO A 66 -7.39 8.51 -13.80
CA PRO A 66 -6.26 7.84 -14.43
C PRO A 66 -5.12 7.47 -13.46
N GLU A 67 -5.13 7.99 -12.23
CA GLU A 67 -4.08 7.70 -11.24
C GLU A 67 -4.25 6.29 -10.63
N LEU A 68 -5.43 5.69 -10.73
CA LEU A 68 -5.67 4.33 -10.27
C LEU A 68 -5.09 3.34 -11.28
N LEU A 69 -4.02 2.65 -10.90
CA LEU A 69 -3.44 1.61 -11.73
C LEU A 69 -4.38 0.39 -11.78
N ARG A 70 -5.02 0.20 -12.93
CA ARG A 70 -5.96 -0.90 -13.21
C ARG A 70 -5.33 -1.88 -14.19
N PHE A 71 -5.59 -3.16 -13.98
CA PHE A 71 -5.15 -4.23 -14.86
C PHE A 71 -6.11 -5.42 -14.74
N VAL A 72 -5.97 -6.37 -15.65
CA VAL A 72 -6.80 -7.57 -15.71
C VAL A 72 -5.91 -8.78 -15.46
N ASP A 73 -6.36 -9.67 -14.59
CA ASP A 73 -5.65 -10.92 -14.34
C ASP A 73 -5.83 -11.94 -15.49
N ARG A 74 -5.20 -13.12 -15.38
CA ARG A 74 -5.33 -14.17 -16.39
C ARG A 74 -6.73 -14.77 -16.49
N GLY A 75 -7.56 -14.58 -15.46
CA GLY A 75 -8.95 -15.04 -15.42
C GLY A 75 -9.94 -13.96 -15.85
N GLU A 76 -9.47 -12.93 -16.55
CA GLU A 76 -10.26 -11.80 -17.04
C GLU A 76 -10.93 -10.97 -15.94
N ARG A 77 -10.39 -11.01 -14.71
CA ARG A 77 -10.95 -10.26 -13.58
C ARG A 77 -10.29 -8.89 -13.47
N PRO A 78 -11.08 -7.80 -13.38
CA PRO A 78 -10.54 -6.46 -13.19
C PRO A 78 -10.03 -6.29 -11.76
N ILE A 79 -8.79 -5.80 -11.65
CA ILE A 79 -8.09 -5.55 -10.39
C ILE A 79 -7.34 -4.22 -10.45
N CYS A 80 -6.96 -3.69 -9.29
CA CYS A 80 -6.14 -2.49 -9.19
C CYS A 80 -5.08 -2.57 -8.11
N ILE A 81 -4.02 -1.76 -8.24
CA ILE A 81 -3.13 -1.44 -7.13
C ILE A 81 -3.82 -0.37 -6.29
N GLY A 82 -4.28 -0.75 -5.10
CA GLY A 82 -5.03 0.13 -4.23
C GLY A 82 -4.14 1.13 -3.50
N SER A 83 -4.47 2.43 -3.59
CA SER A 83 -3.80 3.50 -2.82
C SER A 83 -4.23 3.53 -1.35
N ASN A 84 -5.46 3.11 -1.04
CA ASN A 84 -6.02 3.12 0.31
C ASN A 84 -6.92 1.89 0.56
N PRO A 85 -6.58 1.02 1.54
CA PRO A 85 -7.31 -0.20 1.85
C PRO A 85 -8.63 -0.03 2.64
N ARG A 86 -9.11 1.19 2.93
CA ARG A 86 -10.29 1.45 3.79
C ARG A 86 -11.49 0.51 3.59
N ARG A 87 -11.82 0.15 2.34
CA ARG A 87 -12.97 -0.73 2.06
C ARG A 87 -12.65 -2.20 2.32
N SER A 88 -11.41 -2.64 2.07
CA SER A 88 -10.93 -3.96 2.48
C SER A 88 -11.03 -4.13 3.99
N TYR A 89 -10.70 -3.09 4.78
CA TYR A 89 -10.92 -3.09 6.23
C TYR A 89 -12.38 -3.32 6.62
N HIS A 90 -13.36 -2.71 5.95
CA HIS A 90 -14.77 -2.88 6.34
C HIS A 90 -15.31 -4.27 5.97
N ARG A 91 -14.82 -4.87 4.87
CA ARG A 91 -15.26 -6.20 4.44
C ARG A 91 -14.65 -7.32 5.27
N TYR A 92 -13.39 -7.18 5.70
CA TYR A 92 -12.64 -8.24 6.38
C TYR A 92 -12.35 -7.97 7.86
N GLY A 93 -12.52 -6.74 8.34
CA GLY A 93 -12.29 -6.33 9.73
C GLY A 93 -13.56 -6.14 10.56
N ALA A 94 -14.71 -6.63 10.06
CA ALA A 94 -15.93 -6.78 10.85
C ALA A 94 -16.02 -8.21 11.40
N GLN A 95 -15.10 -8.54 12.32
CA GLN A 95 -15.25 -9.57 13.36
C GLN A 95 -14.62 -9.04 14.64
#